data_AF-A0AB33QK51-F1
#
_entry.id   AF-A0AB33QK51-F1
#
_cell.length_a   1.000
_cell.length_b   1.000
_cell.length_c   1.000
_cell.angle_alpha   90.00
_cell.angle_beta   90.00
_cell.angle_gamma   90.00
#
_symmetry.space_group_name_H-M   'P 1'
#
loop_
_entity.id
_entity.type
_entity.pdbx_description
1 polymer ?
#
loop_
_entity_poly.entity_id
_entity_poly.type
_entity_poly.pdbx_seq_one_letter_code
_entity_poly.pdbx_strand_id
1 'polypeptide(L)'
;MSNANFPSVSPLDSFYTVSGLDPLKLKIMLAIILVVVLLLAYMWATNHGYKGMVNDGDIWSFFKLILWGAALIICVVSFFI
;
A
#
# COMPACT_ATOMS: atom_id res chain seq x y z
N MET A 1 23.77 -36.66 13.42
CA MET A 1 23.24 -35.38 12.90
C MET A 1 21.80 -35.28 13.37
N SER A 2 21.48 -34.31 14.24
CA SER A 2 20.12 -34.15 14.79
C SER A 2 19.23 -33.53 13.72
N ASN A 3 18.16 -34.24 13.32
CA ASN A 3 17.08 -33.67 12.51
C ASN A 3 16.24 -32.75 13.42
N ALA A 4 16.73 -31.53 13.63
CA ALA A 4 15.96 -30.50 14.32
C ALA A 4 14.82 -30.05 13.41
N ASN A 5 13.64 -30.62 13.63
CA ASN A 5 12.41 -30.21 12.96
C ASN A 5 11.87 -29.00 13.73
N PHE A 6 12.29 -27.80 13.34
CA PHE A 6 11.76 -26.58 13.94
C PHE A 6 10.30 -26.42 13.53
N PRO A 7 9.37 -26.21 14.48
CA PRO A 7 7.99 -25.95 14.13
C PRO A 7 7.93 -24.72 13.21
N SER A 8 7.22 -24.84 12.09
CA SER A 8 6.99 -23.72 11.18
C SER A 8 6.11 -22.69 11.89
N VAL A 9 6.74 -21.73 12.55
CA VAL A 9 6.03 -20.62 13.20
C VAL A 9 5.52 -19.67 12.14
N SER A 10 4.21 -19.40 12.18
CA SER A 10 3.59 -18.39 11.34
C SER A 10 4.26 -17.03 11.59
N PRO A 11 4.62 -16.28 10.54
CA PRO A 11 5.16 -14.94 10.68
C PRO A 11 4.24 -14.00 11.46
N LEU A 12 2.92 -14.18 11.33
CA LEU A 12 1.93 -13.39 12.06
C LEU A 12 1.93 -13.72 13.56
N ASP A 13 2.10 -14.99 13.92
CA ASP A 13 2.13 -15.42 15.33
C ASP A 13 3.43 -14.95 16.01
N SER A 14 4.54 -14.96 15.27
CA SER A 14 5.82 -14.44 15.72
C SER A 14 5.74 -12.92 15.95
N PHE A 15 5.13 -12.19 15.02
CA PHE A 15 4.91 -10.74 15.16
C PHE A 15 4.00 -10.41 16.35
N TYR A 16 2.88 -11.12 16.50
CA TYR A 16 1.96 -10.89 17.62
C TYR A 16 2.64 -11.14 18.98
N THR A 17 3.42 -12.22 19.08
CA THR A 17 4.12 -12.60 20.32
C THR A 17 5.14 -11.56 20.77
N VAL A 18 5.85 -10.92 19.84
CA VAL A 18 6.89 -9.93 20.15
C VAL A 18 6.31 -8.52 20.29
N SER A 19 5.35 -8.13 19.45
CA SER A 19 4.81 -6.77 19.40
C SER A 19 3.61 -6.56 20.34
N GLY A 20 2.89 -7.62 20.72
CA GLY A 20 1.61 -7.55 21.42
C GLY A 20 0.48 -6.92 20.58
N LEU A 21 0.73 -6.59 19.31
CA LEU A 21 -0.22 -5.93 18.42
C LEU A 21 -0.91 -6.98 17.54
N ASP A 22 -2.23 -6.98 17.60
CA ASP A 22 -3.06 -7.83 16.75
C ASP A 22 -2.81 -7.51 15.26
N PRO A 23 -2.22 -8.45 14.49
CA PRO A 23 -1.85 -8.23 13.09
C PRO A 23 -3.07 -7.85 12.23
N LEU A 24 -4.25 -8.36 12.57
CA LEU A 24 -5.48 -8.12 11.82
C LEU A 24 -5.96 -6.68 12.04
N LYS A 25 -5.92 -6.19 13.27
CA LYS A 25 -6.24 -4.79 13.57
C LYS A 25 -5.27 -3.82 12.89
N LEU A 26 -3.99 -4.19 12.84
CA LEU A 26 -2.97 -3.39 12.17
C LEU A 26 -3.23 -3.31 10.66
N LYS A 27 -3.55 -4.44 10.02
CA LYS A 27 -3.95 -4.49 8.59
C LYS A 27 -5.18 -3.61 8.34
N ILE A 28 -6.22 -3.70 9.17
CA ILE A 28 -7.44 -2.87 9.01
C ILE A 28 -7.10 -1.37 9.11
N MET A 29 -6.32 -0.97 10.12
CA MET A 29 -5.93 0.43 10.29
C MET A 29 -5.14 0.95 9.09
N LEU A 30 -4.22 0.14 8.57
CA LEU A 30 -3.40 0.49 7.41
C LEU A 30 -4.25 0.57 6.13
N ALA A 31 -5.25 -0.29 5.98
CA ALA A 31 -6.22 -0.23 4.88
C ALA A 31 -7.06 1.06 4.93
N ILE A 32 -7.51 1.48 6.11
CA ILE A 32 -8.25 2.74 6.29
C ILE A 32 -7.38 3.94 5.89
N ILE A 33 -6.14 4.00 6.36
CA ILE A 33 -5.19 5.07 5.98
C ILE A 33 -5.01 5.10 4.46
N LEU A 34 -4.85 3.93 3.85
CA LEU A 34 -4.69 3.81 2.40
C LEU A 34 -5.91 4.33 1.62
N VAL A 35 -7.12 3.99 2.06
CA VAL A 35 -8.37 4.50 1.47
C VAL A 35 -8.46 6.03 1.60
N VAL A 36 -8.09 6.58 2.76
CA VAL A 36 -8.09 8.04 2.98
C VAL A 36 -7.10 8.74 2.05
N VAL A 37 -5.89 8.18 1.89
CA VAL A 37 -4.87 8.73 0.96
C VAL A 37 -5.35 8.67 -0.49
N LEU A 38 -6.01 7.58 -0.89
CA LEU A 38 -6.60 7.45 -2.24
C LEU A 38 -7.69 8.50 -2.49
N LEU A 39 -8.57 8.74 -1.50
CA LEU A 39 -9.59 9.78 -1.59
C LEU A 39 -8.98 11.18 -1.69
N LEU A 40 -7.92 11.47 -0.92
CA LEU A 40 -7.18 12.73 -1.04
C LEU A 40 -6.52 12.89 -2.41
N ALA A 41 -5.90 11.83 -2.92
CA ALA A 41 -5.28 11.83 -4.25
C ALA A 41 -6.33 12.07 -5.35
N TYR A 42 -7.52 11.49 -5.24
CA TYR A 42 -8.65 11.74 -6.13
C TYR A 42 -9.13 13.20 -6.07
N MET A 43 -9.33 13.76 -4.87
CA MET A 43 -9.70 15.17 -4.70
C MET A 43 -8.63 16.12 -5.24
N TRP A 44 -7.35 15.76 -5.09
CA TRP A 44 -6.24 16.53 -5.66
C TRP A 44 -6.23 16.45 -7.19
N ALA A 45 -6.39 15.25 -7.76
CA ALA A 45 -6.40 15.04 -9.21
C ALA A 45 -7.55 15.78 -9.90
N THR A 46 -8.74 15.78 -9.29
CA THR A 46 -9.92 16.48 -9.82
C THR A 46 -9.78 18.00 -9.77
N ASN A 47 -9.17 18.55 -8.72
CA ASN A 47 -9.13 20.00 -8.52
C ASN A 47 -7.87 20.67 -9.10
N HIS A 48 -6.73 19.96 -9.11
CA HIS A 48 -5.43 20.45 -9.55
C HIS A 48 -4.84 19.63 -10.70
N GLY A 49 -5.01 18.30 -10.69
CA GLY A 49 -4.40 17.39 -11.68
C GLY A 49 -4.86 17.65 -13.12
N TYR A 50 -6.17 17.84 -13.34
CA TYR A 50 -6.68 18.17 -14.68
C TYR A 50 -6.23 19.55 -15.18
N LYS A 51 -6.15 20.55 -14.30
CA LYS A 51 -5.67 21.90 -14.67
C LYS A 51 -4.18 21.90 -15.01
N GLY A 52 -3.36 21.14 -14.28
CA GLY A 52 -1.95 20.96 -14.60
C GLY A 52 -1.71 20.19 -15.90
N MET A 53 -2.51 19.15 -16.17
CA MET A 53 -2.40 18.36 -17.39
C MET A 53 -2.85 19.12 -18.65
N VAL A 54 -3.83 20.01 -18.54
CA VAL A 54 -4.32 20.82 -19.67
C VAL A 54 -3.39 21.99 -19.99
N ASN A 55 -2.75 22.58 -18.98
CA ASN A 55 -1.88 23.76 -19.19
C ASN A 55 -0.41 23.41 -19.47
N ASP A 56 0.11 22.31 -18.94
CA ASP A 56 1.53 21.89 -19.07
C ASP A 56 1.66 20.46 -19.63
N GLY A 57 0.72 20.08 -20.50
CA GLY A 57 0.46 18.70 -20.95
C GLY A 57 1.58 18.02 -21.73
N ASP A 58 2.60 17.55 -21.00
CA ASP A 58 3.56 16.56 -21.51
C ASP A 58 3.02 15.14 -21.25
N ILE A 59 2.98 14.32 -22.30
CA ILE A 59 2.56 12.91 -22.29
C ILE A 59 3.35 12.10 -21.25
N TRP A 60 4.59 12.49 -20.97
CA TRP A 60 5.42 11.86 -19.93
C TRP A 60 4.87 12.03 -18.52
N SER A 61 4.21 13.15 -18.22
CA SER A 61 3.60 13.40 -16.90
C SER A 61 2.42 12.45 -16.66
N PHE A 62 1.67 12.13 -17.71
CA PHE A 62 0.58 11.15 -17.66
C PHE A 62 1.09 9.72 -17.42
N PHE A 63 2.17 9.31 -18.11
CA PHE A 63 2.80 8.02 -17.87
C PHE A 63 3.33 7.88 -16.44
N LYS A 64 3.93 8.93 -15.87
CA LYS A 64 4.35 8.94 -14.46
C LYS A 64 3.19 8.73 -13.51
N LEU A 65 2.05 9.40 -13.74
CA LEU A 65 0.84 9.22 -12.94
C LEU A 65 0.33 7.78 -12.97
N ILE A 66 0.27 7.16 -14.16
CA ILE A 66 -0.11 5.75 -14.31
C ILE A 66 0.86 4.84 -13.55
N LEU A 67 2.17 5.08 -13.69
CA LEU A 67 3.19 4.25 -13.06
C LEU A 67 3.13 4.34 -11.52
N TRP A 68 2.88 5.53 -10.99
CA TRP A 68 2.68 5.74 -9.55
C TRP A 68 1.42 5.05 -9.05
N GLY A 69 0.32 5.11 -9.80
CA GLY A 69 -0.90 4.37 -9.50
C GLY A 69 -0.68 2.86 -9.49
N ALA A 70 0.03 2.32 -10.48
CA ALA A 70 0.36 0.91 -10.56
C ALA A 70 1.28 0.46 -9.40
N ALA A 71 2.28 1.26 -9.05
CA ALA A 71 3.16 1.01 -7.90
C ALA A 71 2.36 0.98 -6.58
N LEU A 72 1.39 1.88 -6.41
CA LEU A 72 0.51 1.88 -5.25
C LEU A 72 -0.31 0.59 -5.16
N ILE A 73 -0.89 0.13 -6.27
CA ILE A 73 -1.65 -1.13 -6.32
C ILE A 73 -0.75 -2.33 -5.97
N ILE A 74 0.47 -2.38 -6.50
CA ILE A 74 1.44 -3.44 -6.18
C ILE A 74 1.78 -3.41 -4.69
N CYS A 75 2.05 -2.24 -4.11
CA CYS A 75 2.31 -2.10 -2.67
C CYS A 75 1.14 -2.61 -1.83
N VAL A 76 -0.11 -2.32 -2.22
CA VAL A 76 -1.31 -2.83 -1.53
C VAL A 76 -1.33 -4.35 -1.61
N VAL A 77 -1.24 -4.91 -2.81
CA VAL A 77 -1.31 -6.36 -3.02
C VAL A 77 -0.22 -7.06 -2.20
N SER A 78 1.03 -6.63 -2.27
CA SER A 78 2.14 -7.24 -1.53
C SER A 78 2.06 -7.10 -0.01
N PHE A 79 1.39 -6.06 0.51
CA PHE A 79 1.23 -5.91 1.97
C PHE A 79 0.04 -6.70 2.53
N PHE A 80 -1.01 -6.88 1.72
CA PHE A 80 -2.28 -7.43 2.19
C PHE A 80 -2.50 -8.90 1.82
N ILE A 81 -1.95 -9.36 0.68
CA ILE A 81 -2.03 -10.74 0.15
C ILE A 81 -0.70 -11.45 0.41
#